data_AF-A0A6P3X741-F1
#
_entry.id   AF-A0A6P3X741-F1
#
_cell.length_a   1.000
_cell.length_b   1.000
_cell.length_c   1.000
_cell.angle_alpha   90.00
_cell.angle_beta   90.00
_cell.angle_gamma   90.00
#
_symmetry.space_group_name_H-M   'P 1'
#
loop_
_entity.id
_entity.type
_entity.pdbx_description
1 polymer ?
#
loop_
_entity_poly.entity_id
_entity_poly.type
_entity_poly.pdbx_seq_one_letter_code
_entity_poly.pdbx_strand_id
1 'polypeptide(L)'
;MLNINLPTHIIKKYSYLLTTFKRNVRLREITSSYSAYVWRRQSYSSAVRGPWNVLFFGTDNFSLTSLQSLYDEYRAKKLRRLEVVSDFHIGIVVSFGHLIPLNIINSFPLGMINVHASLLPRWRGAAPIIYSLINGDAETGITIMKIMPEKFDIGEVITQERINIHADETLPELHAKLARIGAKVLVSTIGKLPDILSSSRPQERIGITYAPKVTSKISLVKWDEMTAKNVYDLHRGLLGLHPLTTKFRDTAIKLFDVRQVSKPIDGTNPEDDDVPGFVRFDKKSNVLIVTCKGPSWVSIKKVIVSGRSPMSAMDFRNGFMQGKMKKLFFLRNNII
;
A
#
# COMPACT_ATOMS: atom_id res chain seq x y z
N MET A 1 -0.83 -13.33 -9.64
CA MET A 1 0.21 -13.55 -10.67
C MET A 1 -0.23 -12.84 -11.93
N LEU A 2 0.30 -11.66 -12.22
CA LEU A 2 0.09 -10.98 -13.49
C LEU A 2 1.42 -11.01 -14.23
N ASN A 3 1.39 -11.57 -15.44
CA ASN A 3 2.53 -11.68 -16.37
C ASN A 3 2.97 -10.28 -16.82
N ILE A 4 3.82 -9.66 -16.03
CA ILE A 4 4.69 -8.59 -16.53
C ILE A 4 5.88 -9.33 -17.16
N ASN A 5 6.01 -9.24 -18.49
CA ASN A 5 7.17 -9.77 -19.23
C ASN A 5 8.41 -8.96 -18.84
N LEU A 6 8.97 -9.28 -17.67
CA LEU A 6 10.26 -8.78 -17.25
C LEU A 6 11.34 -9.58 -17.99
N PRO A 7 12.39 -8.91 -18.46
CA PRO A 7 13.56 -9.61 -18.95
C PRO A 7 14.05 -10.62 -17.91
N THR A 8 14.27 -11.86 -18.35
CA THR A 8 14.59 -13.03 -17.51
C THR A 8 15.80 -12.80 -16.60
N HIS A 9 16.71 -11.90 -16.97
CA HIS A 9 17.88 -11.53 -16.18
C HIS A 9 17.56 -10.71 -14.93
N ILE A 10 16.51 -9.87 -14.94
CA ILE A 10 16.09 -9.07 -13.77
C ILE A 10 15.51 -9.99 -12.70
N ILE A 11 14.64 -10.91 -13.11
CA ILE A 11 14.05 -11.93 -12.23
C ILE A 11 15.14 -12.81 -11.61
N LYS A 12 16.11 -13.28 -12.42
CA LYS A 12 17.24 -14.08 -11.93
C LYS A 12 18.10 -13.32 -10.90
N LYS A 13 18.37 -12.02 -11.13
CA LYS A 13 19.20 -11.20 -10.24
C LYS A 13 18.51 -10.89 -8.92
N TYR A 14 17.21 -10.61 -8.95
CA TYR A 14 16.38 -10.40 -7.78
C TYR A 14 16.29 -11.67 -6.91
N SER A 15 16.00 -12.82 -7.54
CA SER A 15 15.97 -14.12 -6.85
C SER A 15 17.33 -14.52 -6.28
N TYR A 16 18.43 -14.21 -6.97
CA TYR A 16 19.79 -14.44 -6.48
C TYR A 16 20.10 -13.60 -5.23
N LEU A 17 19.84 -12.28 -5.28
CA LEU A 17 20.00 -11.37 -4.15
C LEU A 17 19.20 -11.84 -2.91
N LEU A 18 17.94 -12.24 -3.11
CA LEU A 18 17.07 -12.73 -2.05
C LEU A 18 17.58 -14.04 -1.42
N THR A 19 18.17 -14.92 -2.24
CA THR A 19 18.72 -16.21 -1.80
C THR A 19 20.04 -16.04 -1.05
N THR A 20 20.93 -15.19 -1.54
CA THR A 20 22.18 -14.81 -0.88
C THR A 20 21.92 -14.17 0.48
N PHE A 21 20.89 -13.32 0.57
CA PHE A 21 20.47 -12.71 1.84
C PHE A 21 19.96 -13.76 2.86
N LYS A 22 19.08 -14.68 2.43
CA LYS A 22 18.58 -15.76 3.31
C LYS A 22 19.68 -16.71 3.80
N ARG A 23 20.73 -16.93 2.99
CA ARG A 23 21.90 -17.74 3.38
C ARG A 23 22.80 -17.02 4.38
N ASN A 24 23.05 -15.73 4.19
CA ASN A 24 24.03 -14.97 4.98
C ASN A 24 23.50 -14.43 6.32
N VAL A 25 22.19 -14.45 6.56
CA VAL A 25 21.63 -14.24 7.92
C VAL A 25 22.01 -15.39 8.87
N ARG A 26 22.38 -16.57 8.34
CA ARG A 26 22.77 -17.74 9.15
C ARG A 26 24.27 -17.95 9.33
N LEU A 27 25.13 -17.28 8.56
CA LEU A 27 26.58 -17.47 8.60
C LEU A 27 27.31 -16.13 8.57
N ARG A 28 28.03 -15.84 9.66
CA ARG A 28 29.04 -14.78 9.72
C ARG A 28 30.22 -15.20 8.85
N GLU A 29 30.26 -14.83 7.57
CA GLU A 29 31.50 -14.82 6.78
C GLU A 29 31.22 -14.16 5.43
N ILE A 30 31.77 -12.96 5.24
CA ILE A 30 31.71 -12.23 3.96
C ILE A 30 33.12 -12.27 3.39
N THR A 31 33.35 -13.15 2.42
CA THR A 31 34.60 -13.18 1.64
C THR A 31 34.49 -12.34 0.38
N SER A 32 35.57 -11.62 0.12
CA SER A 32 35.89 -10.67 -0.94
C SER A 32 35.42 -11.03 -2.36
N SER A 33 34.87 -10.04 -3.09
CA SER A 33 35.34 -9.52 -4.40
C SER A 33 34.22 -8.86 -5.26
N TYR A 34 34.56 -7.75 -5.93
CA TYR A 34 33.93 -7.09 -7.12
C TYR A 34 32.91 -5.92 -6.93
N SER A 35 33.08 -4.82 -7.69
CA SER A 35 32.54 -3.44 -7.45
C SER A 35 31.94 -2.73 -8.70
N ALA A 36 31.15 -1.64 -8.56
CA ALA A 36 30.66 -0.79 -9.69
C ALA A 36 30.37 0.70 -9.33
N TYR A 37 30.60 1.63 -10.29
CA TYR A 37 30.67 3.11 -10.15
C TYR A 37 29.55 3.91 -10.90
N VAL A 38 29.05 5.03 -10.34
CA VAL A 38 28.15 6.11 -10.89
C VAL A 38 28.88 7.38 -11.42
N TRP A 39 28.54 7.97 -12.58
CA TRP A 39 29.15 9.27 -13.00
C TRP A 39 28.16 10.19 -13.72
N ARG A 40 28.37 11.52 -13.62
CA ARG A 40 27.71 12.55 -14.43
C ARG A 40 28.76 13.51 -14.99
N ARG A 41 28.68 13.85 -16.29
CA ARG A 41 29.56 14.81 -16.97
C ARG A 41 29.13 16.23 -16.62
N GLN A 42 29.84 16.92 -15.72
CA GLN A 42 30.00 18.37 -15.77
C GLN A 42 31.14 18.81 -14.85
N SER A 43 32.10 19.50 -15.45
CA SER A 43 33.33 20.03 -14.85
C SER A 43 32.99 21.06 -13.78
N TYR A 44 33.31 20.81 -12.50
CA TYR A 44 33.64 21.82 -11.48
C TYR A 44 34.36 21.13 -10.30
N SER A 45 35.24 21.87 -9.64
CA SER A 45 36.39 21.41 -8.85
C SER A 45 36.12 20.61 -7.56
N SER A 46 37.11 19.75 -7.23
CA SER A 46 37.60 19.27 -5.93
C SER A 46 36.69 19.32 -4.68
N ALA A 47 35.66 18.47 -4.65
CA ALA A 47 35.14 17.87 -3.43
C ALA A 47 34.58 16.48 -3.81
N VAL A 48 34.75 15.46 -2.96
CA VAL A 48 34.35 14.06 -3.26
C VAL A 48 32.89 14.02 -3.71
N ARG A 49 32.67 13.86 -5.01
CA ARG A 49 31.36 13.73 -5.64
C ARG A 49 31.37 12.44 -6.45
N GLY A 50 30.26 11.70 -6.35
CA GLY A 50 30.09 10.29 -6.74
C GLY A 50 30.81 9.86 -8.01
N PRO A 51 31.21 8.58 -8.08
CA PRO A 51 30.33 7.41 -8.01
C PRO A 51 29.86 6.84 -6.64
N TRP A 52 28.55 6.57 -6.46
CA TRP A 52 28.00 5.89 -5.28
C TRP A 52 27.74 4.38 -5.48
N ASN A 53 28.44 3.55 -4.71
CA ASN A 53 28.08 2.15 -4.46
C ASN A 53 26.80 2.06 -3.59
N VAL A 54 25.74 1.41 -4.11
CA VAL A 54 24.41 1.33 -3.48
C VAL A 54 24.03 -0.12 -3.17
N LEU A 55 23.58 -0.40 -1.95
CA LEU A 55 22.88 -1.65 -1.62
C LEU A 55 21.37 -1.42 -1.55
N PHE A 56 20.58 -2.22 -2.26
CA PHE A 56 19.12 -2.10 -2.28
C PHE A 56 18.44 -3.28 -1.57
N PHE A 57 17.52 -2.98 -0.66
CA PHE A 57 16.67 -3.94 0.04
C PHE A 57 15.20 -3.72 -0.34
N GLY A 58 14.53 -4.75 -0.87
CA GLY A 58 13.10 -4.69 -1.14
C GLY A 58 12.50 -6.03 -1.54
N THR A 59 11.23 -6.27 -1.19
CA THR A 59 10.62 -7.60 -1.24
C THR A 59 9.35 -7.71 -2.10
N ASP A 60 8.82 -6.60 -2.59
CA ASP A 60 7.52 -6.55 -3.27
C ASP A 60 7.51 -5.74 -4.58
N ASN A 61 6.35 -5.66 -5.22
CA ASN A 61 6.17 -4.92 -6.47
C ASN A 61 6.39 -3.40 -6.32
N PHE A 62 6.18 -2.84 -5.12
CA PHE A 62 6.46 -1.43 -4.87
C PHE A 62 7.96 -1.17 -5.00
N SER A 63 8.77 -2.02 -4.38
CA SER A 63 10.23 -1.97 -4.46
C SER A 63 10.78 -2.24 -5.87
N LEU A 64 10.07 -3.06 -6.65
CA LEU A 64 10.48 -3.43 -8.00
C LEU A 64 10.52 -2.23 -8.95
N THR A 65 9.58 -1.29 -8.86
CA THR A 65 9.58 -0.07 -9.69
C THR A 65 10.79 0.82 -9.40
N SER A 66 11.19 0.92 -8.12
CA SER A 66 12.42 1.63 -7.73
C SER A 66 13.65 0.94 -8.31
N LEU A 67 13.73 -0.39 -8.21
CA LEU A 67 14.82 -1.16 -8.79
C LEU A 67 14.88 -1.04 -10.32
N GLN A 68 13.73 -1.03 -11.00
CA GLN A 68 13.63 -0.83 -12.44
C GLN A 68 14.09 0.56 -12.85
N SER A 69 13.68 1.62 -12.15
CA SER A 69 14.13 2.98 -12.48
C SER A 69 15.64 3.13 -12.29
N LEU A 70 16.20 2.52 -11.24
CA LEU A 70 17.66 2.41 -11.07
C LEU A 70 18.30 1.59 -12.21
N TYR A 71 17.61 0.60 -12.76
CA TYR A 71 18.10 -0.20 -13.89
C TYR A 71 17.91 0.50 -15.27
N ASP A 72 16.88 1.30 -15.46
CA ASP A 72 16.60 2.01 -16.72
C ASP A 72 17.54 3.19 -16.89
N GLU A 73 17.82 3.91 -15.80
CA GLU A 73 18.93 4.87 -15.77
C GLU A 73 20.24 4.16 -16.13
N TYR A 74 20.43 2.87 -15.77
CA TYR A 74 21.55 2.04 -16.26
C TYR A 74 21.49 1.72 -17.76
N ARG A 75 20.35 1.29 -18.29
CA ARG A 75 20.22 1.00 -19.73
C ARG A 75 20.36 2.24 -20.61
N ALA A 76 19.89 3.40 -20.15
CA ALA A 76 20.03 4.68 -20.83
C ALA A 76 21.49 5.19 -20.86
N LYS A 77 22.45 4.40 -20.37
CA LYS A 77 23.88 4.73 -20.20
C LYS A 77 24.10 5.95 -19.28
N LYS A 78 23.07 6.35 -18.50
CA LYS A 78 23.16 7.36 -17.44
C LYS A 78 23.69 6.75 -16.13
N LEU A 79 23.55 5.43 -15.96
CA LEU A 79 24.28 4.58 -15.01
C LEU A 79 25.02 3.49 -15.81
N ARG A 80 26.06 2.87 -15.23
CA ARG A 80 27.02 2.03 -15.98
C ARG A 80 26.98 0.52 -15.71
N ARG A 81 26.50 0.04 -14.54
CA ARG A 81 26.26 -1.39 -14.20
C ARG A 81 25.53 -1.52 -12.85
N LEU A 82 24.83 -2.63 -12.59
CA LEU A 82 24.01 -2.86 -11.37
C LEU A 82 24.40 -4.22 -10.75
N GLU A 83 25.20 -4.31 -9.68
CA GLU A 83 25.78 -5.57 -9.10
C GLU A 83 25.96 -5.49 -7.56
N VAL A 84 26.26 -6.62 -6.89
CA VAL A 84 26.43 -6.78 -5.42
C VAL A 84 27.86 -6.44 -5.02
N VAL A 85 28.06 -5.53 -4.04
CA VAL A 85 29.37 -4.95 -3.64
C VAL A 85 29.67 -5.26 -2.16
N SER A 86 30.91 -5.12 -1.69
CA SER A 86 31.28 -5.24 -0.25
C SER A 86 31.40 -3.89 0.47
N ASP A 87 31.79 -2.82 -0.23
CA ASP A 87 31.89 -1.45 0.31
C ASP A 87 30.79 -0.56 -0.29
N PHE A 88 29.77 -0.27 0.50
CA PHE A 88 28.64 0.55 0.08
C PHE A 88 28.69 1.92 0.71
N HIS A 89 28.44 2.96 -0.09
CA HIS A 89 28.37 4.32 0.45
C HIS A 89 27.05 4.55 1.16
N ILE A 90 25.95 4.00 0.63
CA ILE A 90 24.60 4.18 1.16
C ILE A 90 23.78 2.90 1.04
N GLY A 91 22.96 2.62 2.06
CA GLY A 91 21.94 1.59 2.01
C GLY A 91 20.59 2.17 1.63
N ILE A 92 19.85 1.48 0.75
CA ILE A 92 18.52 1.89 0.31
C ILE A 92 17.53 0.81 0.65
N VAL A 93 16.47 1.20 1.33
CA VAL A 93 15.37 0.32 1.73
C VAL A 93 14.10 0.78 1.05
N VAL A 94 13.37 -0.17 0.46
CA VAL A 94 12.04 0.06 -0.10
C VAL A 94 11.20 -1.18 0.19
N SER A 95 10.17 -1.06 1.02
CA SER A 95 9.31 -2.19 1.41
C SER A 95 10.11 -3.44 1.86
N PHE A 96 10.97 -3.23 2.86
CA PHE A 96 11.75 -4.28 3.53
C PHE A 96 11.20 -4.46 4.94
N GLY A 97 10.44 -5.53 5.17
CA GLY A 97 9.65 -5.73 6.39
C GLY A 97 10.45 -6.11 7.64
N HIS A 98 11.73 -5.74 7.74
CA HIS A 98 12.63 -6.11 8.84
C HIS A 98 13.33 -4.90 9.42
N LEU A 99 13.50 -4.90 10.75
CA LEU A 99 14.38 -3.93 11.41
C LEU A 99 15.81 -4.19 10.98
N ILE A 100 16.55 -3.12 10.76
CA ILE A 100 17.95 -3.19 10.37
C ILE A 100 18.81 -2.91 11.61
N PRO A 101 19.68 -3.85 12.02
CA PRO A 101 20.57 -3.66 13.15
C PRO A 101 21.50 -2.44 13.00
N LEU A 102 21.83 -1.79 14.12
CA LEU A 102 22.66 -0.59 14.14
C LEU A 102 24.04 -0.82 13.49
N ASN A 103 24.66 -1.98 13.69
CA ASN A 103 25.95 -2.30 13.08
C ASN A 103 25.88 -2.36 11.54
N ILE A 104 24.73 -2.76 10.97
CA ILE A 104 24.50 -2.72 9.53
C ILE A 104 24.24 -1.29 9.07
N ILE A 105 23.45 -0.51 9.80
CA ILE A 105 23.22 0.91 9.45
C ILE A 105 24.54 1.69 9.43
N ASN A 106 25.39 1.47 10.43
CA ASN A 106 26.69 2.15 10.58
C ASN A 106 27.76 1.64 9.61
N SER A 107 27.53 0.54 8.88
CA SER A 107 28.48 0.07 7.86
C SER A 107 28.45 0.91 6.58
N PHE A 108 27.48 1.82 6.44
CA PHE A 108 27.35 2.71 5.28
C PHE A 108 27.81 4.13 5.67
N PRO A 109 28.86 4.69 5.03
CA PRO A 109 29.36 6.04 5.32
C PRO A 109 28.30 7.16 5.21
N LEU A 110 27.34 7.02 4.30
CA LEU A 110 26.21 7.95 4.13
C LEU A 110 24.93 7.48 4.85
N GLY A 111 25.04 6.43 5.66
CA GLY A 111 23.93 5.79 6.36
C GLY A 111 23.00 5.00 5.42
N MET A 112 21.77 4.80 5.88
CA MET A 112 20.72 4.13 5.10
C MET A 112 19.48 5.01 4.99
N ILE A 113 18.82 4.95 3.84
CA ILE A 113 17.58 5.68 3.56
C ILE A 113 16.44 4.72 3.22
N ASN A 114 15.21 5.06 3.59
CA ASN A 114 14.00 4.34 3.23
C ASN A 114 13.12 5.17 2.29
N VAL A 115 12.47 4.52 1.32
CA VAL A 115 11.35 5.09 0.56
C VAL A 115 10.05 4.65 1.22
N HIS A 116 9.40 5.55 1.94
CA HIS A 116 8.16 5.30 2.64
C HIS A 116 6.95 5.86 1.88
N ALA A 117 5.89 5.06 1.74
CA ALA A 117 4.72 5.39 0.91
C ALA A 117 3.62 6.17 1.66
N SER A 118 4.04 7.14 2.48
CA SER A 118 3.17 8.16 3.05
C SER A 118 3.92 9.47 3.30
N LEU A 119 3.20 10.50 3.70
CA LEU A 119 3.75 11.73 4.25
C LEU A 119 3.98 11.56 5.76
N LEU A 120 5.19 11.14 6.14
CA LEU A 120 5.56 11.04 7.55
C LEU A 120 5.43 12.41 8.25
N PRO A 121 4.97 12.45 9.51
CA PRO A 121 4.83 11.32 10.44
C PRO A 121 3.52 10.50 10.32
N ARG A 122 2.64 10.81 9.37
CA ARG A 122 1.40 10.07 9.17
C ARG A 122 1.67 8.70 8.55
N TRP A 123 0.99 7.68 9.05
CA TRP A 123 1.07 6.29 8.58
C TRP A 123 2.45 5.64 8.65
N ARG A 124 3.11 5.69 9.81
CA ARG A 124 4.28 4.85 10.10
C ARG A 124 3.90 3.37 10.10
N GLY A 125 4.71 2.50 9.51
CA GLY A 125 4.53 1.06 9.56
C GLY A 125 4.28 0.40 8.20
N ALA A 126 3.72 -0.81 8.24
CA ALA A 126 3.75 -1.76 7.15
C ALA A 126 2.72 -1.52 6.01
N ALA A 127 1.64 -0.78 6.24
CA ALA A 127 0.53 -0.68 5.28
C ALA A 127 0.06 0.76 4.96
N PRO A 128 0.96 1.75 4.75
CA PRO A 128 0.58 3.16 4.67
C PRO A 128 -0.43 3.50 3.56
N ILE A 129 -0.34 2.83 2.41
CA ILE A 129 -1.24 3.06 1.27
C ILE A 129 -2.67 2.62 1.61
N ILE A 130 -2.83 1.45 2.24
CA ILE A 130 -4.14 0.95 2.68
C ILE A 130 -4.73 1.92 3.70
N TYR A 131 -3.94 2.33 4.70
CA TYR A 131 -4.43 3.22 5.74
C TYR A 131 -4.80 4.61 5.22
N SER A 132 -4.06 5.14 4.23
CA SER A 132 -4.43 6.40 3.56
C SER A 132 -5.81 6.28 2.90
N LEU A 133 -6.12 5.16 2.25
CA LEU A 133 -7.39 4.93 1.57
C LEU A 133 -8.54 4.70 2.55
N ILE A 134 -8.40 3.79 3.51
CA ILE A 134 -9.51 3.43 4.43
C ILE A 134 -9.88 4.56 5.39
N ASN A 135 -8.96 5.48 5.68
CA ASN A 135 -9.23 6.67 6.48
C ASN A 135 -9.71 7.85 5.61
N GLY A 136 -9.79 7.66 4.30
CA GLY A 136 -10.34 8.65 3.38
C GLY A 136 -9.48 9.90 3.23
N ASP A 137 -8.15 9.77 3.35
CA ASP A 137 -7.22 10.88 3.17
C ASP A 137 -7.38 11.48 1.76
N ALA A 138 -7.39 12.81 1.66
CA ALA A 138 -7.44 13.53 0.38
C ALA A 138 -6.06 13.58 -0.31
N GLU A 139 -5.00 13.33 0.46
CA GLU A 139 -3.62 13.46 0.03
C GLU A 139 -2.73 12.43 0.74
N THR A 140 -1.67 12.03 0.05
CA THR A 140 -0.60 11.18 0.58
C THR A 140 0.69 11.53 -0.16
N GLY A 141 1.69 10.67 -0.13
CA GLY A 141 2.94 10.97 -0.78
C GLY A 141 4.03 9.95 -0.56
N ILE A 142 5.23 10.36 -0.91
CA ILE A 142 6.46 9.62 -0.66
C ILE A 142 7.29 10.42 0.32
N THR A 143 7.85 9.75 1.31
CA THR A 143 8.91 10.29 2.15
C THR A 143 10.19 9.50 1.93
N ILE A 144 11.28 10.19 1.61
CA ILE A 144 12.63 9.64 1.77
C ILE A 144 13.12 10.03 3.16
N MET A 145 13.46 9.05 3.98
CA MET A 145 13.92 9.28 5.34
C MET A 145 15.20 8.50 5.63
N LYS A 146 15.97 8.93 6.63
CA LYS A 146 17.03 8.11 7.23
C LYS A 146 16.43 6.94 7.99
N ILE A 147 17.17 5.85 8.10
CA ILE A 147 16.79 4.70 8.93
C ILE A 147 17.40 4.85 10.31
N MET A 148 16.59 4.57 11.33
CA MET A 148 17.04 4.46 12.72
C MET A 148 16.98 2.98 13.14
N PRO A 149 17.88 2.54 14.05
CA PRO A 149 17.77 1.21 14.62
C PRO A 149 16.49 1.06 15.44
N GLU A 150 16.06 -0.18 15.66
CA GLU A 150 15.03 -0.60 16.64
C GLU A 150 13.58 -0.14 16.41
N LYS A 151 13.34 0.93 15.64
CA LYS A 151 11.99 1.46 15.37
C LYS A 151 11.78 1.77 13.89
N PHE A 152 10.65 1.33 13.36
CA PHE A 152 10.25 1.64 11.98
C PHE A 152 9.80 3.09 11.83
N ASP A 153 10.18 3.71 10.71
CA ASP A 153 9.59 4.95 10.20
C ASP A 153 9.66 6.18 11.14
N ILE A 154 10.66 6.23 12.01
CA ILE A 154 10.89 7.38 12.92
C ILE A 154 12.06 8.29 12.52
N GLY A 155 12.84 7.90 11.52
CA GLY A 155 14.06 8.63 11.16
C GLY A 155 13.77 9.98 10.52
N GLU A 156 14.82 10.79 10.43
CA GLU A 156 14.75 12.14 9.86
C GLU A 156 14.27 12.11 8.41
N VAL A 157 13.40 13.03 8.06
CA VAL A 157 12.90 13.24 6.70
C VAL A 157 13.95 13.97 5.89
N ILE A 158 14.37 13.38 4.78
CA ILE A 158 15.30 13.99 3.81
C ILE A 158 14.53 14.79 2.78
N THR A 159 13.48 14.21 2.20
CA THR A 159 12.59 14.89 1.25
C THR A 159 11.22 14.23 1.21
N GLN A 160 10.20 14.98 0.79
CA GLN A 160 8.84 14.49 0.62
C GLN A 160 8.25 14.98 -0.70
N GLU A 161 7.45 14.12 -1.33
CA GLU A 161 6.65 14.46 -2.50
C GLU A 161 5.19 14.19 -2.17
N ARG A 162 4.35 15.23 -2.23
CA ARG A 162 2.91 15.19 -1.92
C ARG A 162 2.10 14.95 -3.19
N ILE A 163 1.05 14.15 -3.09
CA ILE A 163 0.07 13.93 -4.16
C ILE A 163 -1.35 13.89 -3.62
N ASN A 164 -2.30 14.25 -4.48
CA ASN A 164 -3.73 14.07 -4.20
C ASN A 164 -4.14 12.62 -4.44
N ILE A 165 -5.05 12.13 -3.60
CA ILE A 165 -5.76 10.87 -3.79
C ILE A 165 -7.10 11.19 -4.44
N HIS A 166 -7.39 10.58 -5.59
CA HIS A 166 -8.70 10.75 -6.21
C HIS A 166 -9.78 10.03 -5.36
N ALA A 167 -11.01 10.58 -5.30
CA ALA A 167 -12.07 10.05 -4.42
C ALA A 167 -12.39 8.57 -4.68
N ASP A 168 -12.25 8.14 -5.94
CA ASP A 168 -12.45 6.76 -6.38
C ASP A 168 -11.14 5.97 -6.61
N GLU A 169 -9.98 6.55 -6.28
CA GLU A 169 -8.70 5.85 -6.44
C GLU A 169 -8.66 4.61 -5.55
N THR A 170 -8.35 3.47 -6.16
CA THR A 170 -8.31 2.17 -5.49
C THR A 170 -6.90 1.81 -5.05
N LEU A 171 -6.77 0.80 -4.18
CA LEU A 171 -5.47 0.31 -3.71
C LEU A 171 -4.51 -0.02 -4.86
N PRO A 172 -4.87 -0.80 -5.89
CA PRO A 172 -3.96 -1.10 -7.00
C PRO A 172 -3.49 0.16 -7.75
N GLU A 173 -4.38 1.13 -7.97
CA GLU A 173 -4.10 2.36 -8.70
C GLU A 173 -3.17 3.28 -7.91
N LEU A 174 -3.51 3.56 -6.64
CA LEU A 174 -2.69 4.40 -5.77
C LEU A 174 -1.32 3.76 -5.52
N HIS A 175 -1.27 2.43 -5.35
CA HIS A 175 -0.01 1.69 -5.22
C HIS A 175 0.89 1.86 -6.45
N ALA A 176 0.36 1.66 -7.66
CA ALA A 176 1.12 1.83 -8.89
C ALA A 176 1.62 3.27 -9.07
N LYS A 177 0.76 4.26 -8.77
CA LYS A 177 1.09 5.68 -8.80
C LYS A 177 2.22 6.04 -7.84
N LEU A 178 2.10 5.63 -6.57
CA LEU A 178 3.12 5.88 -5.55
C LEU A 178 4.43 5.15 -5.84
N ALA A 179 4.40 3.93 -6.38
CA ALA A 179 5.62 3.21 -6.76
C ALA A 179 6.43 3.98 -7.81
N ARG A 180 5.75 4.51 -8.85
CA ARG A 180 6.39 5.34 -9.88
C ARG A 180 6.96 6.65 -9.32
N ILE A 181 6.19 7.33 -8.46
CA ILE A 181 6.64 8.58 -7.83
C ILE A 181 7.81 8.30 -6.89
N GLY A 182 7.73 7.25 -6.08
CA GLY A 182 8.77 6.87 -5.13
C GLY A 182 10.09 6.56 -5.81
N ALA A 183 10.05 5.85 -6.93
CA ALA A 183 11.21 5.62 -7.78
C ALA A 183 11.83 6.93 -8.29
N LYS A 184 11.01 7.86 -8.80
CA LYS A 184 11.47 9.19 -9.27
C LYS A 184 12.13 10.00 -8.15
N VAL A 185 11.48 10.07 -6.98
CA VAL A 185 11.98 10.81 -5.81
C VAL A 185 13.28 10.19 -5.30
N LEU A 186 13.39 8.86 -5.26
CA LEU A 186 14.60 8.15 -4.88
C LEU A 186 15.77 8.49 -5.82
N VAL A 187 15.57 8.36 -7.14
CA VAL A 187 16.61 8.68 -8.14
C VAL A 187 17.05 10.14 -8.02
N SER A 188 16.11 11.08 -7.84
CA SER A 188 16.43 12.49 -7.63
C SER A 188 17.24 12.71 -6.35
N THR A 189 16.92 11.98 -5.28
CA THR A 189 17.64 12.07 -3.99
C THR A 189 19.07 11.55 -4.13
N ILE A 190 19.27 10.38 -4.73
CA ILE A 190 20.60 9.80 -4.98
C ILE A 190 21.46 10.75 -5.82
N GLY A 191 20.87 11.39 -6.84
CA GLY A 191 21.56 12.35 -7.69
C GLY A 191 22.03 13.63 -7.00
N LYS A 192 21.56 13.89 -5.77
CA LYS A 192 21.91 15.06 -4.94
C LYS A 192 22.76 14.70 -3.71
N LEU A 193 23.18 13.44 -3.57
CA LEU A 193 24.08 13.03 -2.48
C LEU A 193 25.51 13.57 -2.67
N PRO A 194 26.24 13.85 -1.57
CA PRO A 194 25.79 13.74 -0.19
C PRO A 194 25.00 14.98 0.29
N ASP A 195 25.04 16.07 -0.49
CA ASP A 195 24.58 17.41 -0.10
C ASP A 195 23.13 17.42 0.44
N ILE A 196 22.21 16.65 -0.17
CA ILE A 196 20.81 16.59 0.28
C ILE A 196 20.63 16.01 1.69
N LEU A 197 21.59 15.24 2.22
CA LEU A 197 21.51 14.73 3.60
C LEU A 197 21.62 15.83 4.64
N SER A 198 22.23 16.97 4.31
CA SER A 198 22.27 18.15 5.19
C SER A 198 20.91 18.80 5.40
N SER A 199 19.94 18.54 4.50
CA SER A 199 18.56 19.02 4.59
C SER A 199 17.65 18.10 5.42
N SER A 200 18.20 17.03 6.01
CA SER A 200 17.43 16.12 6.85
C SER A 200 16.86 16.85 8.07
N ARG A 201 15.60 16.61 8.38
CA ARG A 201 14.93 17.19 9.55
C ARG A 201 14.22 16.13 10.39
N PRO A 202 14.16 16.27 11.72
CA PRO A 202 13.31 15.43 12.56
C PRO A 202 11.86 15.46 12.07
N GLN A 203 11.16 14.35 12.25
CA GLN A 203 9.71 14.33 12.01
C GLN A 203 8.99 15.19 13.05
N GLU A 204 7.88 15.80 12.63
CA GLU A 204 6.98 16.52 13.53
C GLU A 204 6.46 15.62 14.65
N ARG A 205 6.23 16.19 15.83
CA ARG A 205 5.64 15.47 16.98
C ARG A 205 4.12 15.32 16.85
N ILE A 206 3.48 16.22 16.11
CA ILE A 206 2.03 16.23 15.87
C ILE A 206 1.73 15.46 14.58
N GLY A 207 0.61 14.73 14.54
CA GLY A 207 0.16 14.01 13.35
C GLY A 207 0.73 12.59 13.19
N ILE A 208 1.47 12.09 14.19
CA ILE A 208 1.95 10.69 14.21
C ILE A 208 0.74 9.74 14.22
N THR A 209 0.69 8.87 13.21
CA THR A 209 -0.30 7.79 13.12
C THR A 209 0.38 6.52 12.61
N TYR A 210 -0.27 5.37 12.80
CA TYR A 210 0.31 4.08 12.49
C TYR A 210 -0.53 3.30 11.49
N ALA A 211 0.16 2.63 10.58
CA ALA A 211 -0.39 1.75 9.57
C ALA A 211 0.16 0.33 9.80
N PRO A 212 -0.32 -0.39 10.83
CA PRO A 212 0.18 -1.73 11.14
C PRO A 212 -0.15 -2.72 10.01
N LYS A 213 0.52 -3.87 10.04
CA LYS A 213 0.28 -4.95 9.08
C LYS A 213 -1.20 -5.36 9.09
N VAL A 214 -1.80 -5.41 7.91
CA VAL A 214 -3.21 -5.78 7.76
C VAL A 214 -3.43 -7.28 7.84
N THR A 215 -4.58 -7.67 8.40
CA THR A 215 -5.09 -9.05 8.40
C THR A 215 -6.50 -9.05 7.84
N SER A 216 -7.05 -10.22 7.51
CA SER A 216 -8.41 -10.33 6.97
C SER A 216 -9.49 -9.69 7.85
N LYS A 217 -9.26 -9.57 9.18
CA LYS A 217 -10.19 -8.94 10.12
C LYS A 217 -10.53 -7.49 9.77
N ILE A 218 -9.62 -6.77 9.09
CA ILE A 218 -9.86 -5.37 8.70
C ILE A 218 -11.01 -5.24 7.69
N SER A 219 -11.31 -6.31 6.93
CA SER A 219 -12.38 -6.32 5.92
C SER A 219 -13.79 -6.39 6.49
N LEU A 220 -13.94 -6.44 7.82
CA LEU A 220 -15.22 -6.51 8.48
C LEU A 220 -15.98 -5.18 8.36
N VAL A 221 -17.17 -5.22 7.76
CA VAL A 221 -18.07 -4.06 7.77
C VAL A 221 -18.78 -3.98 9.12
N LYS A 222 -18.74 -2.78 9.70
CA LYS A 222 -19.44 -2.44 10.94
C LYS A 222 -20.54 -1.44 10.62
N TRP A 223 -21.73 -1.93 10.27
CA TRP A 223 -22.81 -1.11 9.73
C TRP A 223 -23.24 0.01 10.69
N ASP A 224 -23.26 -0.27 11.99
CA ASP A 224 -23.66 0.70 13.03
C ASP A 224 -22.60 1.78 13.30
N GLU A 225 -21.35 1.55 12.88
CA GLU A 225 -20.21 2.45 13.11
C GLU A 225 -19.80 3.22 11.85
N MET A 226 -20.02 2.64 10.67
CA MET A 226 -19.48 3.10 9.39
C MET A 226 -20.53 3.82 8.55
N THR A 227 -20.21 5.03 8.12
CA THR A 227 -20.96 5.72 7.06
C THR A 227 -20.73 5.05 5.70
N ALA A 228 -21.56 5.34 4.70
CA ALA A 228 -21.35 4.82 3.34
C ALA A 228 -19.97 5.17 2.78
N LYS A 229 -19.44 6.36 3.11
CA LYS A 229 -18.08 6.76 2.75
C LYS A 229 -17.05 5.83 3.40
N ASN A 230 -17.18 5.52 4.70
CA ASN A 230 -16.25 4.61 5.37
C ASN A 230 -16.30 3.20 4.79
N VAL A 231 -17.48 2.67 4.49
CA VAL A 231 -17.63 1.35 3.85
C VAL A 231 -16.98 1.34 2.46
N TYR A 232 -17.16 2.41 1.69
CA TYR A 232 -16.55 2.55 0.37
C TYR A 232 -15.02 2.73 0.43
N ASP A 233 -14.52 3.56 1.33
CA ASP A 233 -13.08 3.75 1.58
C ASP A 233 -12.43 2.43 2.00
N LEU A 234 -13.11 1.64 2.85
CA LEU A 234 -12.68 0.30 3.21
C LEU A 234 -12.64 -0.64 1.99
N HIS A 235 -13.66 -0.60 1.14
CA HIS A 235 -13.68 -1.38 -0.10
C HIS A 235 -12.50 -1.03 -1.01
N ARG A 236 -12.35 0.24 -1.38
CA ARG A 236 -11.33 0.67 -2.35
C ARG A 236 -9.91 0.49 -1.77
N GLY A 237 -9.76 0.65 -0.45
CA GLY A 237 -8.51 0.42 0.27
C GLY A 237 -8.09 -1.04 0.41
N LEU A 238 -9.02 -1.99 0.22
CA LEU A 238 -8.74 -3.44 0.29
C LEU A 238 -8.94 -4.16 -1.05
N LEU A 239 -9.24 -3.42 -2.12
CA LEU A 239 -9.54 -3.97 -3.43
C LEU A 239 -8.40 -4.86 -3.93
N GLY A 240 -8.72 -6.11 -4.28
CA GLY A 240 -7.75 -7.12 -4.73
C GLY A 240 -7.01 -7.84 -3.60
N LEU A 241 -7.17 -7.41 -2.34
CA LEU A 241 -6.52 -8.04 -1.17
C LEU A 241 -7.53 -8.83 -0.32
N HIS A 242 -8.55 -8.14 0.19
CA HIS A 242 -9.58 -8.75 1.05
C HIS A 242 -10.96 -8.20 0.64
N PRO A 243 -11.90 -9.06 0.20
CA PRO A 243 -13.27 -8.60 -0.02
C PRO A 243 -13.91 -8.24 1.31
N LEU A 244 -14.83 -7.27 1.31
CA LEU A 244 -15.54 -6.89 2.53
C LEU A 244 -16.38 -8.07 3.03
N THR A 245 -16.48 -8.21 4.35
CA THR A 245 -17.20 -9.31 5.00
C THR A 245 -18.27 -8.82 5.95
N THR A 246 -19.39 -9.52 6.00
CA THR A 246 -20.53 -9.28 6.89
C THR A 246 -21.31 -10.59 7.08
N LYS A 247 -22.34 -10.62 7.93
CA LYS A 247 -23.31 -11.73 7.97
C LYS A 247 -24.62 -11.34 7.31
N PHE A 248 -25.27 -12.29 6.64
CA PHE A 248 -26.68 -12.23 6.33
C PHE A 248 -27.36 -13.38 7.07
N ARG A 249 -28.29 -13.04 7.98
CA ARG A 249 -28.74 -13.96 9.05
C ARG A 249 -27.50 -14.48 9.82
N ASP A 250 -27.31 -15.79 9.90
CA ASP A 250 -26.17 -16.41 10.58
C ASP A 250 -25.06 -16.87 9.61
N THR A 251 -25.20 -16.54 8.31
CA THR A 251 -24.25 -16.97 7.28
C THR A 251 -23.31 -15.83 6.91
N ALA A 252 -22.00 -16.10 6.96
CA ALA A 252 -20.99 -15.16 6.48
C ALA A 252 -21.11 -14.96 4.96
N ILE A 253 -21.07 -13.70 4.53
CA ILE A 253 -21.05 -13.30 3.13
C ILE A 253 -19.88 -12.35 2.86
N LYS A 254 -19.39 -12.38 1.62
CA LYS A 254 -18.41 -11.44 1.09
C LYS A 254 -19.08 -10.50 0.09
N LEU A 255 -18.73 -9.22 0.13
CA LEU A 255 -19.31 -8.16 -0.69
C LEU A 255 -18.29 -7.68 -1.72
N PHE A 256 -18.76 -7.41 -2.93
CA PHE A 256 -17.96 -6.96 -4.06
C PHE A 256 -18.68 -5.83 -4.80
N ASP A 257 -17.91 -5.03 -5.54
CA ASP A 257 -18.41 -3.92 -6.35
C ASP A 257 -19.25 -2.92 -5.53
N VAL A 258 -18.73 -2.53 -4.37
CA VAL A 258 -19.42 -1.63 -3.45
C VAL A 258 -19.29 -0.19 -3.94
N ARG A 259 -20.38 0.58 -3.98
CA ARG A 259 -20.37 2.00 -4.38
C ARG A 259 -21.25 2.83 -3.46
N GLN A 260 -20.84 4.06 -3.18
CA GLN A 260 -21.72 5.03 -2.53
C GLN A 260 -22.90 5.37 -3.44
N VAL A 261 -24.09 5.52 -2.87
CA VAL A 261 -25.30 5.91 -3.61
C VAL A 261 -26.11 6.92 -2.80
N SER A 262 -26.88 7.75 -3.50
CA SER A 262 -27.85 8.66 -2.89
C SER A 262 -29.00 7.90 -2.23
N LYS A 263 -29.81 8.62 -1.45
CA LYS A 263 -31.01 8.06 -0.82
C LYS A 263 -31.87 7.34 -1.86
N PRO A 264 -32.25 6.08 -1.61
CA PRO A 264 -33.39 5.42 -2.21
C PRO A 264 -34.61 6.32 -2.51
N ILE A 265 -35.09 6.33 -3.75
CA ILE A 265 -36.30 7.10 -4.14
C ILE A 265 -37.60 6.27 -3.91
N ASP A 266 -37.52 4.94 -3.79
CA ASP A 266 -38.71 4.09 -3.81
C ASP A 266 -39.40 3.96 -2.42
N GLY A 267 -40.73 4.10 -2.42
CA GLY A 267 -41.63 4.33 -1.27
C GLY A 267 -41.99 3.14 -0.38
N THR A 268 -41.00 2.62 0.34
CA THR A 268 -41.24 1.89 1.60
C THR A 268 -41.31 2.87 2.77
N ASN A 269 -41.99 2.47 3.86
CA ASN A 269 -42.24 3.34 5.01
C ASN A 269 -40.90 3.87 5.57
N PRO A 270 -40.72 5.20 5.70
CA PRO A 270 -39.44 5.81 6.10
C PRO A 270 -38.89 5.34 7.45
N GLU A 271 -39.78 4.88 8.35
CA GLU A 271 -39.42 4.57 9.74
C GLU A 271 -38.68 3.23 9.92
N ASP A 272 -38.80 2.30 8.97
CA ASP A 272 -38.17 0.96 9.04
C ASP A 272 -36.84 0.87 8.26
N ASP A 273 -36.58 1.80 7.34
CA ASP A 273 -35.52 1.73 6.33
C ASP A 273 -34.20 2.42 6.73
N ASP A 274 -34.21 3.21 7.81
CA ASP A 274 -33.08 4.02 8.28
C ASP A 274 -32.19 3.32 9.32
N VAL A 275 -32.40 2.01 9.53
CA VAL A 275 -31.58 1.20 10.45
C VAL A 275 -30.33 0.70 9.72
N PRO A 276 -29.11 0.93 10.26
CA PRO A 276 -27.89 0.43 9.65
C PRO A 276 -27.90 -1.09 9.45
N GLY A 277 -27.36 -1.52 8.31
CA GLY A 277 -27.38 -2.90 7.86
C GLY A 277 -28.67 -3.31 7.16
N PHE A 278 -29.74 -2.50 7.19
CA PHE A 278 -30.95 -2.80 6.40
C PHE A 278 -30.58 -2.95 4.92
N VAL A 279 -30.97 -4.08 4.31
CA VAL A 279 -30.65 -4.40 2.92
C VAL A 279 -31.92 -4.64 2.11
N ARG A 280 -31.99 -3.95 0.98
CA ARG A 280 -33.08 -4.07 0.00
C ARG A 280 -32.52 -4.33 -1.38
N PHE A 281 -33.27 -5.01 -2.22
CA PHE A 281 -32.91 -5.21 -3.62
C PHE A 281 -33.56 -4.11 -4.47
N ASP A 282 -32.74 -3.35 -5.18
CA ASP A 282 -33.20 -2.36 -6.15
C ASP A 282 -33.33 -2.99 -7.53
N LYS A 283 -34.58 -3.12 -8.01
CA LYS A 283 -34.87 -3.76 -9.30
C LYS A 283 -34.34 -2.94 -10.49
N LYS A 284 -34.32 -1.61 -10.38
CA LYS A 284 -33.95 -0.71 -11.48
C LYS A 284 -32.47 -0.81 -11.80
N SER A 285 -31.61 -0.74 -10.78
CA SER A 285 -30.16 -0.81 -10.94
C SER A 285 -29.58 -2.23 -10.77
N ASN A 286 -30.41 -3.21 -10.40
CA ASN A 286 -30.02 -4.60 -10.17
C ASN A 286 -28.90 -4.74 -9.13
N VAL A 287 -29.05 -4.07 -7.99
CA VAL A 287 -28.08 -4.08 -6.88
C VAL A 287 -28.78 -4.30 -5.55
N LEU A 288 -28.02 -4.72 -4.53
CA LEU A 288 -28.44 -4.57 -3.14
C LEU A 288 -28.09 -3.16 -2.67
N ILE A 289 -29.02 -2.47 -2.04
CA ILE A 289 -28.78 -1.20 -1.35
C ILE A 289 -28.79 -1.47 0.14
N VAL A 290 -27.76 -1.01 0.83
CA VAL A 290 -27.60 -1.20 2.28
C VAL A 290 -27.51 0.15 2.98
N THR A 291 -28.36 0.36 3.97
CA THR A 291 -28.31 1.52 4.86
C THR A 291 -27.07 1.42 5.76
N CYS A 292 -26.30 2.50 5.84
CA CYS A 292 -25.10 2.61 6.68
C CYS A 292 -25.38 3.52 7.88
N LYS A 293 -24.38 3.83 8.71
CA LYS A 293 -24.53 4.81 9.79
C LYS A 293 -24.94 6.18 9.25
N GLY A 294 -25.94 6.80 9.88
CA GLY A 294 -26.53 8.07 9.44
C GLY A 294 -27.30 7.92 8.11
N PRO A 295 -27.78 9.03 7.53
CA PRO A 295 -28.51 9.00 6.26
C PRO A 295 -27.57 8.76 5.07
N SER A 296 -27.01 7.55 4.97
CA SER A 296 -26.03 7.18 3.94
C SER A 296 -26.19 5.73 3.48
N TRP A 297 -25.93 5.46 2.21
CA TRP A 297 -26.19 4.15 1.59
C TRP A 297 -25.05 3.70 0.68
N VAL A 298 -24.85 2.38 0.60
CA VAL A 298 -24.00 1.75 -0.40
C VAL A 298 -24.79 0.78 -1.26
N SER A 299 -24.40 0.66 -2.53
CA SER A 299 -24.84 -0.40 -3.43
C SER A 299 -23.82 -1.53 -3.51
N ILE A 300 -24.29 -2.75 -3.72
CA ILE A 300 -23.48 -3.97 -3.85
C ILE A 300 -24.01 -4.77 -5.05
N LYS A 301 -23.16 -5.02 -6.05
CA LYS A 301 -23.57 -5.78 -7.25
C LYS A 301 -23.40 -7.28 -7.12
N LYS A 302 -22.42 -7.71 -6.33
CA LYS A 302 -22.01 -9.12 -6.27
C LYS A 302 -21.69 -9.56 -4.85
N VAL A 303 -22.10 -10.78 -4.54
CA VAL A 303 -21.88 -11.39 -3.23
C VAL A 303 -21.35 -12.81 -3.37
N ILE A 304 -20.65 -13.29 -2.34
CA ILE A 304 -20.34 -14.70 -2.16
C ILE A 304 -20.90 -15.12 -0.81
N VAL A 305 -21.81 -16.09 -0.81
CA VAL A 305 -22.28 -16.75 0.41
C VAL A 305 -21.32 -17.88 0.76
N SER A 306 -21.00 -18.06 2.05
CA SER A 306 -20.13 -19.15 2.48
C SER A 306 -20.58 -20.51 1.90
N GLY A 307 -19.67 -21.24 1.27
CA GLY A 307 -19.96 -22.51 0.60
C GLY A 307 -20.65 -22.42 -0.76
N ARG A 308 -20.81 -21.22 -1.35
CA ARG A 308 -21.44 -21.02 -2.67
C ARG A 308 -20.51 -20.32 -3.65
N SER A 309 -20.78 -20.50 -4.95
CA SER A 309 -20.14 -19.72 -6.01
C SER A 309 -20.54 -18.24 -5.93
N PRO A 310 -19.70 -17.33 -6.47
CA PRO A 310 -20.07 -15.93 -6.58
C PRO A 310 -21.36 -15.72 -7.38
N MET A 311 -22.21 -14.81 -6.92
CA MET A 311 -23.55 -14.60 -7.48
C MET A 311 -23.92 -13.11 -7.57
N SER A 312 -24.82 -12.78 -8.48
CA SER A 312 -25.32 -11.40 -8.64
C SER A 312 -26.25 -11.01 -7.49
N ALA A 313 -26.51 -9.70 -7.36
CA ALA A 313 -27.54 -9.20 -6.44
C ALA A 313 -28.92 -9.82 -6.71
N MET A 314 -29.29 -10.03 -7.98
CA MET A 314 -30.53 -10.71 -8.37
C MET A 314 -30.58 -12.15 -7.88
N ASP A 315 -29.50 -12.92 -8.13
CA ASP A 315 -29.43 -14.33 -7.72
C ASP A 315 -29.45 -14.46 -6.20
N PHE A 316 -28.76 -13.56 -5.50
CA PHE A 316 -28.83 -13.49 -4.05
C PHE A 316 -30.25 -13.20 -3.56
N ARG A 317 -30.93 -12.23 -4.17
CA ARG A 317 -32.32 -11.90 -3.85
C ARG A 317 -33.24 -13.10 -4.09
N ASN A 318 -33.09 -13.78 -5.22
CA ASN A 318 -33.89 -14.96 -5.57
C ASN A 318 -33.55 -16.17 -4.67
N GLY A 319 -32.31 -16.37 -4.25
CA GLY A 319 -31.93 -17.52 -3.43
C GLY A 319 -32.11 -17.35 -1.92
N PHE A 320 -31.95 -16.13 -1.41
CA PHE A 320 -31.77 -15.88 0.03
C PHE A 320 -32.75 -14.85 0.62
N MET A 321 -33.34 -13.98 -0.20
CA MET A 321 -34.28 -12.93 0.24
C MET A 321 -35.75 -13.27 -0.07
N GLN A 322 -36.13 -14.56 -0.03
CA GLN A 322 -37.52 -15.01 -0.18
C GLN A 322 -38.21 -15.25 1.18
N GLY A 323 -39.50 -14.94 1.29
CA GLY A 323 -40.34 -15.19 2.47
C GLY A 323 -41.76 -14.62 2.34
N LYS A 324 -42.76 -15.31 2.91
CA LYS A 324 -44.21 -15.06 2.73
C LYS A 324 -44.80 -13.85 3.49
N MET A 325 -44.03 -13.05 4.21
CA MET A 325 -44.50 -11.79 4.83
C MET A 325 -43.36 -10.78 4.90
N LYS A 326 -43.69 -9.48 5.03
CA LYS A 326 -42.82 -8.29 5.16
C LYS A 326 -41.64 -8.47 6.14
N LYS A 327 -40.66 -9.30 5.82
CA LYS A 327 -39.43 -9.44 6.59
C LYS A 327 -38.44 -8.42 6.03
N LEU A 328 -38.14 -7.42 6.85
CA LEU A 328 -36.98 -6.57 6.66
C LEU A 328 -35.73 -7.46 6.72
N PHE A 329 -34.78 -7.23 5.82
CA PHE A 329 -33.55 -7.99 5.76
C PHE A 329 -32.40 -7.14 6.25
N PHE A 330 -31.48 -7.75 7.00
CA PHE A 330 -30.35 -7.05 7.59
C PHE A 330 -29.04 -7.79 7.33
N LEU A 331 -28.01 -7.00 7.02
CA LEU A 331 -26.62 -7.36 7.14
C LEU A 331 -26.15 -7.02 8.54
N ARG A 332 -25.66 -8.02 9.26
CA ARG A 332 -25.20 -7.87 10.64
C ARG A 332 -23.69 -7.81 10.68
N ASN A 333 -23.17 -7.05 11.64
CA ASN A 333 -21.76 -7.10 12.01
C ASN A 333 -21.39 -8.57 12.28
N ASN A 334 -20.21 -9.02 11.82
CA ASN A 334 -19.64 -10.28 12.31
C ASN A 334 -19.23 -10.07 13.77
N ILE A 335 -20.18 -10.19 14.69
CA ILE A 335 -19.85 -10.52 16.08
C ILE A 335 -19.40 -11.98 16.00
N ILE A 336 -18.10 -12.21 16.24
CA ILE A 336 -17.52 -13.54 16.44
C ILE A 336 -17.82 -13.94 17.88
#